data_AF-A0A6J6WU39-F1
#
_entry.id   AF-A0A6J6WU39-F1
#
_cell.length_a   1.000
_cell.length_b   1.000
_cell.length_c   1.000
_cell.angle_alpha   90.00
_cell.angle_beta   90.00
_cell.angle_gamma   90.00
#
_symmetry.space_group_name_H-M   'P 1'
#
loop_
_entity.id
_entity.type
_entity.pdbx_description
1 polymer ?
#
loop_
_entity_poly.entity_id
_entity_poly.type
_entity_poly.pdbx_seq_one_letter_code
_entity_poly.pdbx_strand_id
1 'polypeptide(L)'
;MAICELCEAARLTEWYFEDDLCWVAECEVCYVPMIVWKQHDAMPSEEIKIQLHQRLLAVVDALFDYVPYIDDNMRNIPDHYHAHARGRGFGFGNPPPRKK
;
A
#
# COMPACT_ATOMS: atom_id res chain seq x y z
N MET A 1 -16.73 4.22 -18.47
CA MET A 1 -15.73 3.42 -17.73
C MET A 1 -14.76 4.40 -17.11
N ALA A 2 -14.77 4.52 -15.79
CA ALA A 2 -13.67 5.22 -15.11
C ALA A 2 -12.42 4.37 -15.31
N ILE A 3 -11.33 5.00 -15.73
CA ILE A 3 -10.02 4.36 -15.79
C ILE A 3 -9.55 4.30 -14.33
N CYS A 4 -9.29 3.09 -13.82
CA CYS A 4 -8.79 2.94 -12.46
C CYS A 4 -7.31 3.33 -12.43
N GLU A 5 -6.95 4.34 -11.64
CA GLU A 5 -5.58 4.84 -11.52
C GLU A 5 -4.63 3.76 -10.96
N LEU A 6 -5.14 2.85 -10.12
CA LEU A 6 -4.38 1.73 -9.58
C LEU A 6 -4.11 0.63 -10.64
N CYS A 7 -4.97 0.50 -11.64
CA CYS A 7 -4.72 -0.37 -12.80
C CYS A 7 -3.72 0.24 -13.77
N GLU A 8 -3.75 1.57 -13.94
CA GLU A 8 -2.75 2.26 -14.76
C GLU A 8 -1.35 2.10 -14.18
N ALA A 9 -1.24 2.06 -12.84
CA ALA A 9 0.01 1.85 -12.12
C ALA A 9 1.11 2.83 -12.56
N ALA A 10 0.72 4.08 -12.83
CA ALA A 10 1.65 5.15 -13.16
C ALA A 10 2.66 5.36 -12.02
N ARG A 11 3.96 5.39 -12.32
CA ARG A 11 5.03 5.52 -11.33
C ARG A 11 5.24 6.97 -10.89
N LEU A 12 4.22 7.55 -10.26
CA LEU A 12 4.20 8.96 -9.83
C LEU A 12 4.99 9.21 -8.54
N THR A 13 5.05 8.20 -7.67
CA THR A 13 5.77 8.23 -6.39
C THR A 13 6.88 7.19 -6.35
N GLU A 14 7.62 7.13 -5.24
CA GLU A 14 8.65 6.10 -5.05
C GLU A 14 8.02 4.70 -4.96
N TRP A 15 8.57 3.78 -5.75
CA TRP A 15 8.21 2.37 -5.72
C TRP A 15 9.23 1.59 -4.91
N TYR A 16 8.74 0.75 -4.01
CA TYR A 16 9.56 -0.04 -3.09
C TYR A 16 9.66 -1.51 -3.50
N PHE A 17 8.61 -2.04 -4.12
CA PHE A 17 8.49 -3.45 -4.47
C PHE A 17 7.49 -3.65 -5.61
N GLU A 18 7.73 -4.66 -6.44
CA GLU A 18 6.78 -5.15 -7.42
C GLU A 18 7.04 -6.63 -7.70
N ASP A 19 5.95 -7.41 -7.79
CA ASP A 19 5.97 -8.79 -8.28
C ASP A 19 4.72 -9.08 -9.13
N ASP A 20 4.48 -10.34 -9.50
CA ASP A 20 3.32 -10.73 -10.32
C ASP A 20 1.98 -10.50 -9.61
N LEU A 21 1.96 -10.45 -8.27
CA LEU A 21 0.73 -10.30 -7.48
C LEU A 21 0.40 -8.83 -7.21
N CYS A 22 1.41 -8.01 -6.93
CA CYS A 22 1.20 -6.68 -6.36
C CYS A 22 2.35 -5.71 -6.64
N TRP A 23 2.12 -4.46 -6.25
CA TRP A 23 3.18 -3.45 -6.14
C TRP A 23 3.03 -2.68 -4.83
N VAL A 24 4.14 -2.17 -4.30
CA VAL A 24 4.20 -1.32 -3.11
C VAL A 24 4.88 -0.01 -3.46
N ALA A 25 4.19 1.10 -3.20
CA ALA A 25 4.70 2.45 -3.46
C ALA A 25 4.28 3.42 -2.34
N GLU A 26 4.84 4.63 -2.35
CA GLU A 26 4.36 5.70 -1.48
C GLU A 26 2.98 6.20 -1.94
N CYS A 27 2.01 6.27 -1.04
CA CYS A 27 0.71 6.84 -1.34
C CYS A 27 0.81 8.37 -1.51
N GLU A 28 0.33 8.93 -2.63
CA GLU A 28 0.33 10.37 -2.90
C GLU A 28 -0.45 11.21 -1.89
N VAL A 29 -1.47 10.61 -1.25
CA VAL A 29 -2.35 11.33 -0.32
C VAL A 29 -1.91 11.14 1.12
N CYS A 30 -1.46 9.93 1.48
CA CYS A 30 -1.15 9.58 2.87
C CYS A 30 0.35 9.64 3.20
N TYR A 31 1.23 9.64 2.21
CA TYR A 31 2.70 9.59 2.34
C TYR A 31 3.21 8.40 3.17
N VAL A 32 2.48 7.28 3.12
CA VAL A 32 2.86 6.01 3.75
C VAL A 32 2.95 4.91 2.68
N PRO A 33 3.69 3.82 2.93
CA PRO A 33 3.69 2.67 2.04
C PRO A 33 2.28 2.11 1.84
N MET A 34 1.88 1.94 0.58
CA MET A 34 0.63 1.36 0.16
C MET A 34 0.92 0.17 -0.75
N ILE A 35 0.26 -0.95 -0.50
CA ILE A 35 0.25 -2.10 -1.39
C ILE A 35 -1.03 -2.13 -2.21
N VAL A 36 -0.90 -2.47 -3.48
CA VAL A 36 -2.02 -2.63 -4.40
C VAL A 36 -1.98 -4.03 -5.00
N TRP A 37 -3.11 -4.72 -4.94
CA TRP A 37 -3.27 -6.00 -5.63
C TRP A 37 -3.41 -5.73 -7.13
N LYS A 38 -2.65 -6.41 -8.00
CA LYS A 38 -2.71 -6.12 -9.45
C LYS A 38 -4.06 -6.46 -10.10
N GLN A 39 -4.83 -7.38 -9.53
CA GLN A 39 -6.16 -7.70 -10.01
C GLN A 39 -7.15 -6.60 -9.59
N HIS A 40 -7.94 -6.09 -10.55
CA HIS A 40 -9.04 -5.16 -10.28
C HIS A 40 -10.21 -5.90 -9.64
N ASP A 41 -10.13 -6.04 -8.33
CA ASP A 41 -11.21 -6.56 -7.48
C ASP A 41 -11.02 -5.99 -6.06
N ALA A 42 -12.12 -5.68 -5.38
CA ALA A 42 -12.15 -5.17 -4.01
C ALA A 42 -12.09 -6.27 -2.95
N MET A 43 -12.31 -7.53 -3.35
CA MET A 43 -12.55 -8.66 -2.45
C MET A 43 -11.53 -9.79 -2.68
N PRO A 44 -10.23 -9.56 -2.43
CA PRO A 44 -9.26 -10.65 -2.40
C PRO A 44 -9.68 -11.71 -1.38
N SER A 45 -9.36 -12.96 -1.67
CA SER A 45 -9.48 -14.04 -0.68
C SER A 45 -8.60 -13.75 0.53
N GLU A 46 -8.91 -14.34 1.67
CA GLU A 46 -8.11 -14.17 2.88
C GLU A 46 -6.64 -14.60 2.70
N GLU A 47 -6.40 -15.63 1.89
CA GLU A 47 -5.04 -16.05 1.53
C GLU A 47 -4.29 -14.96 0.76
N ILE A 48 -4.94 -14.34 -0.22
CA ILE A 48 -4.36 -13.23 -0.99
C ILE A 48 -4.11 -12.02 -0.08
N LYS A 49 -5.05 -11.67 0.81
CA LYS A 49 -4.84 -10.58 1.79
C LYS A 49 -3.63 -10.82 2.66
N ILE A 50 -3.46 -12.04 3.19
CA ILE A 50 -2.29 -12.41 4.00
C ILE A 50 -1.00 -12.22 3.19
N GLN A 51 -0.97 -12.72 1.96
CA GLN A 51 0.19 -12.59 1.07
C GLN A 51 0.54 -11.13 0.74
N LEU A 52 -0.46 -10.28 0.54
CA LEU A 52 -0.29 -8.85 0.32
C LEU A 52 0.26 -8.18 1.59
N HIS A 53 -0.38 -8.40 2.74
CA HIS A 53 0.04 -7.78 4.00
C HIS A 53 1.46 -8.18 4.40
N GLN A 54 1.86 -9.44 4.17
CA GLN A 54 3.23 -9.90 4.41
C GLN A 54 4.26 -9.12 3.57
N ARG A 55 3.98 -8.89 2.28
CA ARG A 55 4.88 -8.12 1.40
C ARG A 55 4.97 -6.66 1.82
N LEU A 56 3.84 -6.04 2.12
CA LEU A 56 3.80 -4.67 2.61
C LEU A 56 4.61 -4.52 3.92
N LEU A 57 4.42 -5.43 4.88
CA LEU A 57 5.15 -5.42 6.15
C LEU A 57 6.64 -5.69 5.95
N ALA A 58 7.03 -6.55 5.01
CA ALA A 58 8.43 -6.80 4.68
C ALA A 58 9.11 -5.54 4.11
N VAL A 59 8.43 -4.80 3.23
CA VAL A 59 8.92 -3.50 2.72
C VAL A 59 9.08 -2.51 3.87
N VAL A 60 8.08 -2.40 4.75
CA VAL A 60 8.12 -1.47 5.88
C VAL A 60 9.26 -1.81 6.82
N ASP A 61 9.43 -3.08 7.17
CA ASP A 61 10.52 -3.54 8.02
C ASP A 61 11.89 -3.31 7.37
N ALA A 62 12.02 -3.42 6.05
CA ALA A 62 13.30 -3.16 5.39
C ALA A 62 13.67 -1.65 5.38
N LEU A 63 12.70 -0.76 5.19
CA LEU A 63 12.98 0.63 4.80
C LEU A 63 12.63 1.70 5.86
N PHE A 64 11.76 1.40 6.82
CA PHE A 64 11.19 2.42 7.70
C PHE A 64 11.36 2.12 9.19
N ASP A 65 11.47 3.17 10.00
CA ASP A 65 11.75 3.09 11.44
C ASP A 65 10.48 3.38 12.27
N TYR A 66 9.46 2.53 12.12
CA TYR A 66 8.23 2.62 12.91
C TYR A 66 7.52 1.27 13.05
N VAL A 67 6.55 1.20 13.95
CA VAL A 67 5.66 0.04 14.11
C VAL A 67 4.40 0.24 13.27
N PRO A 68 4.20 -0.53 12.18
CA PRO A 68 3.03 -0.38 11.33
C PRO A 68 1.78 -1.09 11.88
N TYR A 69 0.62 -0.61 11.48
CA TYR A 69 -0.63 -1.37 11.39
C TYR A 69 -1.17 -1.26 9.96
N ILE A 70 -1.92 -2.27 9.53
CA ILE A 70 -2.55 -2.29 8.21
C ILE A 70 -3.90 -1.56 8.28
N ASP A 71 -4.10 -0.60 7.38
CA ASP A 71 -5.38 0.05 7.09
C ASP A 71 -5.81 -0.31 5.67
N ASP A 72 -6.76 -1.23 5.54
CA ASP A 72 -7.36 -1.69 4.28
C ASP A 72 -8.66 -0.94 3.93
N ASN A 73 -8.95 0.17 4.60
CA ASN A 73 -10.04 1.06 4.22
C ASN A 73 -9.65 1.88 2.97
N MET A 74 -10.04 1.38 1.80
CA MET A 74 -9.69 1.90 0.47
C MET A 74 -10.18 3.32 0.15
N ARG A 75 -11.30 3.76 0.74
CA ARG A 75 -11.91 5.09 0.56
C ARG A 75 -12.14 5.51 -0.91
N ASN A 76 -11.18 6.17 -1.55
CA ASN A 76 -11.35 6.86 -2.84
C ASN A 76 -11.47 5.90 -4.03
N ILE A 77 -10.83 4.73 -3.96
CA ILE A 77 -10.87 3.71 -5.01
C ILE A 77 -11.38 2.40 -4.38
N PRO A 78 -12.67 2.34 -3.99
CA PRO A 78 -13.21 1.26 -3.17
C PRO A 78 -13.43 -0.05 -3.94
N ASP A 79 -13.31 -0.03 -5.27
CA ASP A 79 -13.51 -1.17 -6.16
C ASP A 79 -12.21 -1.90 -6.54
N HIS A 80 -11.05 -1.43 -6.05
CA HIS A 80 -9.75 -2.03 -6.31
C HIS A 80 -8.92 -2.13 -5.02
N TYR A 81 -8.70 -3.36 -4.57
CA TYR A 81 -8.03 -3.65 -3.31
C TYR A 81 -6.65 -3.03 -3.19
N HIS A 82 -6.50 -2.23 -2.13
CA HIS A 82 -5.23 -1.70 -1.67
C HIS A 82 -5.26 -1.47 -0.17
N ALA A 83 -4.09 -1.50 0.46
CA ALA A 83 -3.95 -1.31 1.90
C ALA A 83 -2.73 -0.45 2.22
N HIS A 84 -2.79 0.26 3.33
CA HIS A 84 -1.75 1.19 3.78
C HIS A 84 -1.08 0.71 5.06
N ALA A 85 0.24 0.83 5.15
CA ALA A 85 0.99 0.58 6.39
C ALA A 85 1.13 1.89 7.19
N ARG A 86 0.20 2.16 8.08
CA ARG A 86 0.21 3.36 8.92
C ARG A 86 0.95 3.13 10.22
N GLY A 87 1.60 4.16 10.77
CA GLY A 87 2.17 4.10 12.13
C GLY A 87 1.26 4.73 13.17
N ARG A 88 1.29 4.24 14.41
CA ARG A 88 0.61 4.91 15.53
C ARG A 88 1.39 6.15 15.95
N GLY A 89 0.70 7.26 16.22
CA GLY A 89 1.33 8.49 16.69
C GLY A 89 1.85 9.43 15.60
N PHE A 90 1.76 9.05 14.32
CA PHE A 90 2.01 9.96 13.20
C PHE A 90 0.69 10.57 12.74
N GLY A 91 0.63 11.90 12.66
CA GLY A 91 -0.53 12.62 12.13
C GLY A 91 -0.68 12.37 10.63
N PHE A 92 -1.92 12.37 10.14
CA PHE A 92 -2.21 12.29 8.70
C PHE A 92 -1.38 13.31 7.91
N GLY A 93 -0.75 12.88 6.83
CA GLY A 93 0.10 13.74 6.00
C GLY A 93 1.58 13.80 6.40
N ASN A 94 1.99 13.16 7.50
CA ASN A 94 3.40 13.09 7.88
C ASN A 94 3.98 11.73 7.47
N PRO A 95 5.01 11.70 6.59
CA PRO A 95 5.65 10.44 6.22
C PRO A 95 6.37 9.81 7.43
N PRO A 96 6.41 8.47 7.51
CA PRO A 96 7.13 7.78 8.56
C PRO A 96 8.65 7.97 8.39
N PRO A 97 9.42 7.95 9.49
CA PRO A 97 10.88 8.01 9.42
C PRO A 97 11.44 6.81 8.65
N ARG A 98 12.51 7.04 7.89
CA ARG A 98 13.23 5.98 7.17
C ARG A 98 14.44 5.48 7.95
N LYS A 99 14.77 4.20 7.78
CA LYS A 99 16.02 3.64 8.29
C LYS A 99 17.20 4.31 7.57
N LYS A 100 18.31 4.53 8.30
CA LYS A 100 19.54 5.10 7.77
C LYS A 100 20.39 4.07 7.04
#